data_AF-A0A3E0KEV7-F1
#
_entry.id   AF-A0A3E0KEV7-F1
#
_cell.length_a   1.000
_cell.length_b   1.000
_cell.length_c   1.000
_cell.angle_alpha   90.00
_cell.angle_beta   90.00
_cell.angle_gamma   90.00
#
_symmetry.space_group_name_H-M   'P 1'
#
loop_
_entity.id
_entity.type
_entity.pdbx_description
1 polymer ?
#
loop_
_entity_poly.entity_id
_entity_poly.type
_entity_poly.pdbx_seq_one_letter_code
_entity_poly.pdbx_strand_id
1 'polypeptide(L)'
;MPISPLERLQAVAWGDDCRVLIYHTHTSEMYRTDSFAPAQPEQYHLFNSTDTGIVRVGRALARRLEELGIPACHVTAVHDWPSHPRAYIEARATVEEFLARHPHVEIVLDVHRDAPSGLVTTVAGRRAAQIAFVVGTNGSMHPDWPRNAEFARALADLLERRHPGLFRRIIERPDARLNQDLHPRAVLVEIGSYDTHLEEAVLSAELFAEVVADMLHVLRFGRSVLDPAPVR
;
A
#
# COMPACT_ATOMS: atom_id res chain seq x y z
N MET A 1 7.01 -24.79 22.66
CA MET A 1 7.79 -23.68 22.10
C MET A 1 6.92 -22.43 22.14
N PRO A 2 7.47 -21.22 22.35
CA PRO A 2 6.66 -20.00 22.26
C PRO A 2 6.13 -19.85 20.82
N ILE A 3 4.85 -19.50 20.70
CA ILE A 3 4.18 -19.26 19.42
C ILE A 3 4.83 -18.03 18.76
N SER A 4 5.25 -18.15 17.50
CA SER A 4 5.84 -17.06 16.73
C SER A 4 4.83 -15.93 16.50
N PRO A 5 5.29 -14.70 16.21
CA PRO A 5 4.39 -13.58 15.93
C PRO A 5 3.45 -13.84 14.74
N LEU A 6 3.94 -14.50 13.68
CA LEU A 6 3.11 -14.88 12.54
C LEU A 6 2.05 -15.92 12.95
N GLU A 7 2.42 -16.95 13.70
CA GLU A 7 1.47 -17.94 14.21
C GLU A 7 0.42 -17.30 15.14
N ARG A 8 0.78 -16.25 15.91
CA ARG A 8 -0.20 -15.48 16.70
C ARG A 8 -1.19 -14.73 15.82
N LEU A 9 -0.71 -14.13 14.72
CA LEU A 9 -1.56 -13.42 13.78
C LEU A 9 -2.47 -14.38 13.01
N GLN A 10 -1.96 -15.55 12.61
CA GLN A 10 -2.72 -16.61 11.94
C GLN A 10 -3.74 -17.28 12.88
N ALA A 11 -3.49 -17.29 14.19
CA ALA A 11 -4.44 -17.78 15.18
C ALA A 11 -5.61 -16.81 15.45
N VAL A 12 -5.56 -15.57 14.92
CA VAL A 12 -6.68 -14.64 15.03
C VAL A 12 -7.85 -15.16 14.21
N ALA A 13 -9.00 -15.35 14.84
CA ALA A 13 -10.25 -15.63 14.16
C ALA A 13 -10.76 -14.34 13.50
N TRP A 14 -10.28 -14.03 12.30
CA TRP A 14 -10.63 -12.81 11.58
C TRP A 14 -12.10 -12.77 11.12
N GLY A 15 -12.73 -13.93 10.98
CA GLY A 15 -14.02 -14.08 10.30
C GLY A 15 -13.89 -13.81 8.80
N ASP A 16 -15.03 -13.66 8.13
CA ASP A 16 -15.07 -13.46 6.67
C ASP A 16 -14.95 -11.98 6.25
N ASP A 17 -14.67 -11.08 7.20
CA ASP A 17 -14.64 -9.64 6.97
C ASP A 17 -13.23 -9.12 6.65
N CYS A 18 -13.19 -8.05 5.86
CA CYS A 18 -11.98 -7.44 5.37
C CYS A 18 -11.16 -6.78 6.48
N ARG A 19 -9.82 -6.92 6.45
CA ARG A 19 -8.90 -6.26 7.40
C ARG A 19 -8.00 -5.25 6.73
N VAL A 20 -7.56 -5.54 5.51
CA VAL A 20 -6.76 -4.63 4.70
C VAL A 20 -7.49 -4.34 3.40
N LEU A 21 -7.91 -3.09 3.21
CA LEU A 21 -8.44 -2.62 1.93
C LEU A 21 -7.29 -2.11 1.08
N ILE A 22 -7.18 -2.64 -0.14
CA ILE A 22 -6.24 -2.20 -1.17
C ILE A 22 -7.06 -1.67 -2.34
N TYR A 23 -6.81 -0.44 -2.75
CA TYR A 23 -7.42 0.17 -3.93
C TYR A 23 -6.40 1.02 -4.69
N HIS A 24 -6.83 1.56 -5.82
CA HIS A 24 -6.01 2.42 -6.66
C HIS A 24 -6.85 3.62 -7.10
N THR A 25 -6.46 4.83 -6.73
CA THR A 25 -7.05 6.03 -7.32
C THR A 25 -6.72 6.09 -8.82
N HIS A 26 -5.49 5.78 -9.21
CA HIS A 26 -5.06 5.78 -10.61
C HIS A 26 -4.87 4.34 -11.14
N THR A 27 -5.99 3.67 -11.41
CA THR A 27 -5.98 2.30 -11.95
C THR A 27 -5.24 2.13 -13.27
N SER A 28 -5.08 3.18 -14.07
CA SER A 28 -4.43 3.10 -15.37
C SER A 28 -2.91 2.94 -15.31
N GLU A 29 -2.27 3.18 -14.16
CA GLU A 29 -0.81 3.22 -14.05
C GLU A 29 -0.13 1.90 -14.47
N MET A 30 0.85 2.02 -15.37
CA MET A 30 1.66 0.92 -15.89
C MET A 30 3.12 1.01 -15.45
N TYR A 31 3.77 -0.15 -15.37
CA TYR A 31 5.21 -0.29 -15.17
C TYR A 31 5.89 -0.75 -16.46
N ARG A 32 7.21 -0.67 -16.51
CA ARG A 32 7.99 -1.23 -17.61
C ARG A 32 7.92 -2.76 -17.61
N THR A 33 7.82 -3.33 -18.80
CA THR A 33 7.97 -4.78 -19.06
C THR A 33 8.77 -4.97 -20.34
N ASP A 34 9.18 -6.20 -20.64
CA ASP A 34 9.92 -6.49 -21.88
C ASP A 34 9.12 -6.15 -23.15
N SER A 35 7.78 -6.22 -23.07
CA SER A 35 6.86 -5.90 -24.17
C SER A 35 6.22 -4.50 -24.06
N PHE A 36 6.51 -3.74 -23.01
CA PHE A 36 5.92 -2.42 -22.75
C PHE A 36 6.96 -1.48 -22.15
N ALA A 37 7.54 -0.64 -22.99
CA ALA A 37 8.48 0.41 -22.59
C ALA A 37 8.32 1.66 -23.47
N PRO A 38 7.22 2.42 -23.33
CA PRO A 38 7.05 3.68 -24.04
C PRO A 38 8.24 4.63 -23.84
N ALA A 39 8.49 5.49 -24.83
CA ALA A 39 9.58 6.46 -24.77
C ALA A 39 9.29 7.65 -23.83
N GLN A 40 8.01 7.98 -23.67
CA GLN A 40 7.55 9.13 -22.87
C GLN A 40 6.88 8.65 -21.57
N PRO A 41 7.20 9.25 -20.41
CA PRO A 41 6.62 8.86 -19.11
C PRO A 41 5.08 8.88 -19.08
N GLU A 42 4.46 9.88 -19.70
CA GLU A 42 3.01 10.06 -19.77
C GLU A 42 2.27 8.94 -20.52
N GLN A 43 3.00 8.14 -21.30
CA GLN A 43 2.44 7.00 -22.04
C GLN A 43 2.41 5.70 -21.20
N TYR A 44 2.93 5.71 -19.96
CA TYR A 44 2.86 4.57 -19.04
C TYR A 44 1.48 4.44 -18.37
N HIS A 45 0.43 4.44 -19.18
CA HIS A 45 -0.94 4.28 -18.75
C HIS A 45 -1.72 3.36 -19.71
N LEU A 46 -2.55 2.49 -19.13
CA LEU A 46 -3.56 1.70 -19.84
C LEU A 46 -4.93 2.01 -19.23
N PHE A 47 -5.65 2.94 -19.84
CA PHE A 47 -6.96 3.36 -19.36
C PHE A 47 -8.07 2.34 -19.65
N ASN A 48 -9.17 2.44 -18.90
CA ASN A 48 -10.37 1.60 -19.06
C ASN A 48 -10.09 0.08 -18.98
N SER A 49 -9.14 -0.31 -18.12
CA SER A 49 -8.74 -1.70 -17.92
C SER A 49 -8.66 -2.00 -16.43
N THR A 50 -9.06 -3.21 -16.05
CA THR A 50 -8.85 -3.77 -14.70
C THR A 50 -7.62 -4.69 -14.65
N ASP A 51 -6.84 -4.76 -15.73
CA ASP A 51 -5.58 -5.50 -15.78
C ASP A 51 -4.45 -4.57 -16.25
N THR A 52 -3.97 -3.76 -15.31
CA THR A 52 -2.86 -2.81 -15.49
C THR A 52 -1.69 -3.17 -14.58
N GLY A 53 -0.57 -2.49 -14.74
CA GLY A 53 0.62 -2.72 -13.93
C GLY A 53 0.33 -2.53 -12.44
N ILE A 54 -0.30 -1.41 -12.07
CA ILE A 54 -0.59 -1.12 -10.66
C ILE A 54 -1.61 -2.07 -10.05
N VAL A 55 -2.62 -2.48 -10.82
CA VAL A 55 -3.60 -3.48 -10.37
C VAL A 55 -2.93 -4.84 -10.16
N ARG A 56 -1.96 -5.23 -10.99
CA ARG A 56 -1.17 -6.46 -10.77
C ARG A 56 -0.30 -6.38 -9.51
N VAL A 57 0.29 -5.22 -9.21
CA VAL A 57 1.04 -4.98 -7.97
C VAL A 57 0.12 -5.06 -6.74
N GLY A 58 -1.05 -4.42 -6.78
CA GLY A 58 -2.06 -4.52 -5.71
C GLY A 58 -2.56 -5.95 -5.50
N ARG A 59 -2.71 -6.72 -6.58
CA ARG A 59 -3.08 -8.15 -6.51
C ARG A 59 -2.00 -9.00 -5.85
N ALA A 60 -0.72 -8.74 -6.12
CA ALA A 60 0.39 -9.42 -5.46
C ALA A 60 0.43 -9.12 -3.96
N LEU A 61 0.24 -7.85 -3.58
CA LEU A 61 0.11 -7.43 -2.19
C LEU A 61 -1.03 -8.17 -1.47
N ALA A 62 -2.22 -8.19 -2.07
CA ALA A 62 -3.39 -8.87 -1.50
C ALA A 62 -3.16 -10.38 -1.32
N ARG A 63 -2.68 -11.06 -2.37
CA ARG A 63 -2.37 -12.50 -2.31
C ARG A 63 -1.36 -12.81 -1.21
N ARG A 64 -0.31 -11.99 -1.08
CA ARG A 64 0.71 -12.21 -0.06
C ARG A 64 0.17 -12.01 1.36
N LEU A 65 -0.76 -11.07 1.58
CA LEU A 65 -1.46 -10.93 2.86
C LEU A 65 -2.33 -12.16 3.18
N GLU A 66 -3.05 -12.69 2.19
CA GLU A 66 -3.85 -13.90 2.34
C GLU A 66 -2.99 -15.12 2.71
N GLU A 67 -1.82 -15.28 2.07
CA GLU A 67 -0.83 -16.32 2.43
C GLU A 67 -0.33 -16.19 3.88
N LEU A 68 -0.26 -14.96 4.40
CA LEU A 68 0.08 -14.67 5.80
C LEU A 68 -1.12 -14.84 6.75
N GLY A 69 -2.29 -15.25 6.25
CA GLY A 69 -3.50 -15.47 7.02
C GLY A 69 -4.29 -14.20 7.35
N ILE A 70 -4.11 -13.14 6.58
CA ILE A 70 -4.77 -11.84 6.78
C ILE A 70 -5.83 -11.65 5.69
N PRO A 71 -7.11 -11.42 6.04
CA PRO A 71 -8.13 -11.07 5.04
C PRO A 71 -7.83 -9.71 4.39
N ALA A 72 -7.49 -9.75 3.11
CA ALA A 72 -7.27 -8.57 2.29
C ALA A 72 -8.34 -8.48 1.20
N CYS A 73 -8.77 -7.26 0.88
CA CYS A 73 -9.71 -7.03 -0.21
C CYS A 73 -9.09 -6.06 -1.20
N HIS A 74 -9.08 -6.48 -2.46
CA HIS A 74 -8.49 -5.72 -3.54
C HIS A 74 -9.60 -5.18 -4.46
N VAL A 75 -9.79 -3.86 -4.42
CA VAL A 75 -10.72 -3.15 -5.29
C VAL A 75 -10.04 -2.85 -6.62
N THR A 76 -10.54 -3.47 -7.68
CA THR A 76 -10.05 -3.29 -9.06
C THR A 76 -10.95 -2.38 -9.91
N ALA A 77 -11.89 -1.66 -9.29
CA ALA A 77 -12.78 -0.73 -10.00
C ALA A 77 -11.96 0.38 -10.65
N VAL A 78 -12.30 0.73 -11.89
CA VAL A 78 -11.61 1.78 -12.65
C VAL A 78 -12.09 3.15 -12.18
N HIS A 79 -11.18 3.99 -11.69
CA HIS A 79 -11.52 5.31 -11.15
C HIS A 79 -11.07 6.47 -12.05
N ASP A 80 -10.05 6.26 -12.88
CA ASP A 80 -9.39 7.31 -13.67
C ASP A 80 -9.79 7.34 -15.16
N TRP A 81 -10.92 6.73 -15.49
CA TRP A 81 -11.53 6.74 -16.83
C TRP A 81 -13.06 6.95 -16.76
N PRO A 82 -13.68 7.75 -17.65
CA PRO A 82 -13.10 8.51 -18.75
C PRO A 82 -12.43 9.84 -18.34
N SER A 83 -12.38 10.16 -17.05
CA SER A 83 -11.84 11.44 -16.57
C SER A 83 -10.78 11.22 -15.49
N HIS A 84 -9.51 11.26 -15.89
CA HIS A 84 -8.38 11.15 -14.97
C HIS A 84 -8.39 12.19 -13.84
N PRO A 85 -8.75 13.48 -14.06
CA PRO A 85 -8.85 14.46 -12.98
C PRO A 85 -9.93 14.16 -11.93
N ARG A 86 -10.92 13.31 -12.26
CA ARG A 86 -11.98 12.91 -11.32
C ARG A 86 -11.62 11.68 -10.49
N ALA A 87 -10.47 11.06 -10.72
CA ALA A 87 -10.08 9.80 -10.11
C ALA A 87 -10.29 9.74 -8.59
N TYR A 88 -9.85 10.77 -7.86
CA TYR A 88 -10.04 10.83 -6.40
C TYR A 88 -11.52 10.90 -5.97
N ILE A 89 -12.38 11.53 -6.77
CA ILE A 89 -13.82 11.62 -6.49
C ILE A 89 -14.46 10.25 -6.70
N GLU A 90 -14.15 9.57 -7.80
CA GLU A 90 -14.70 8.25 -8.11
C GLU A 90 -14.19 7.20 -7.11
N ALA A 91 -12.89 7.20 -6.80
CA ALA A 91 -12.28 6.32 -5.80
C ALA A 91 -12.89 6.53 -4.41
N ARG A 92 -13.19 7.78 -4.03
CA ARG A 92 -13.84 8.09 -2.75
C ARG A 92 -15.16 7.36 -2.60
N ALA A 93 -16.02 7.44 -3.61
CA ALA A 93 -17.34 6.82 -3.57
C ALA A 93 -17.24 5.30 -3.38
N THR A 94 -16.30 4.66 -4.10
CA THR A 94 -16.01 3.23 -3.95
C THR A 94 -15.53 2.88 -2.53
N VAL A 95 -14.60 3.66 -1.98
CA VAL A 95 -14.03 3.39 -0.64
C VAL A 95 -15.06 3.64 0.47
N GLU A 96 -15.87 4.69 0.39
CA GLU A 96 -16.95 4.96 1.34
C GLU A 96 -17.96 3.80 1.37
N GLU A 97 -18.39 3.33 0.20
CA GLU A 97 -19.30 2.19 0.10
C GLU A 97 -18.66 0.91 0.64
N PHE A 98 -17.38 0.67 0.34
CA PHE A 98 -16.66 -0.50 0.81
C PHE A 98 -16.53 -0.51 2.33
N LEU A 99 -16.10 0.60 2.94
CA LEU A 99 -15.94 0.72 4.39
C LEU A 99 -17.28 0.59 5.14
N ALA A 100 -18.39 1.01 4.53
CA ALA A 100 -19.72 0.78 5.09
C ALA A 100 -20.11 -0.71 5.11
N ARG A 101 -19.68 -1.49 4.11
CA ARG A 101 -19.93 -2.95 4.04
C ARG A 101 -18.95 -3.76 4.87
N HIS A 102 -17.76 -3.23 5.11
CA HIS A 102 -16.66 -3.89 5.82
C HIS A 102 -16.19 -3.03 7.02
N PRO A 103 -17.00 -2.92 8.09
CA PRO A 103 -16.74 -2.02 9.21
C PRO A 103 -15.51 -2.40 10.04
N HIS A 104 -14.96 -3.59 9.82
CA HIS A 104 -13.80 -4.10 10.54
C HIS A 104 -12.46 -3.90 9.81
N VAL A 105 -12.45 -3.16 8.69
CA VAL A 105 -11.20 -2.75 8.02
C VAL A 105 -10.31 -2.02 9.00
N GLU A 106 -9.05 -2.45 9.09
CA GLU A 106 -8.06 -1.88 9.99
C GLU A 106 -7.03 -1.03 9.25
N ILE A 107 -6.76 -1.30 7.98
CA ILE A 107 -5.78 -0.56 7.17
C ILE A 107 -6.36 -0.32 5.78
N VAL A 108 -6.16 0.89 5.25
CA VAL A 108 -6.58 1.29 3.90
C VAL A 108 -5.36 1.76 3.11
N LEU A 109 -5.10 1.14 1.97
CA LEU A 109 -3.92 1.38 1.14
C LEU A 109 -4.35 1.84 -0.26
N ASP A 110 -4.00 3.06 -0.61
CA ASP A 110 -4.08 3.56 -1.99
C ASP A 110 -2.75 3.28 -2.68
N VAL A 111 -2.69 2.29 -3.56
CA VAL A 111 -1.42 1.81 -4.13
C VAL A 111 -1.19 2.46 -5.49
N HIS A 112 -0.04 3.12 -5.63
CA HIS A 112 0.39 3.89 -6.80
C HIS A 112 1.84 3.58 -7.18
N ARG A 113 2.27 4.12 -8.32
CA ARG A 113 3.69 4.29 -8.66
C ARG A 113 4.08 5.78 -8.75
N ASP A 114 5.30 6.07 -8.34
CA ASP A 114 5.82 7.44 -8.37
C ASP A 114 6.22 7.84 -9.81
N ALA A 115 6.50 9.12 -9.99
CA ALA A 115 6.94 9.69 -11.26
C ALA A 115 8.47 9.72 -11.47
N PRO A 116 9.34 9.97 -10.47
CA PRO A 116 10.79 10.02 -10.68
C PRO A 116 11.35 8.68 -11.13
N SER A 117 12.32 8.67 -12.05
CA SER A 117 12.97 7.45 -12.51
C SER A 117 13.97 6.87 -11.51
N GLY A 118 14.36 5.61 -11.70
CA GLY A 118 15.46 4.99 -10.96
C GLY A 118 15.16 4.63 -9.50
N LEU A 119 13.89 4.42 -9.15
CA LEU A 119 13.47 4.08 -7.77
C LEU A 119 13.60 2.57 -7.49
N VAL A 120 14.82 2.04 -7.64
CA VAL A 120 15.14 0.63 -7.40
C VAL A 120 16.28 0.47 -6.38
N THR A 121 16.22 -0.61 -5.62
CA THR A 121 17.19 -1.01 -4.60
C THR A 121 17.46 -2.52 -4.69
N THR A 122 18.33 -3.05 -3.83
CA THR A 122 18.55 -4.50 -3.68
C THR A 122 18.22 -4.92 -2.25
N VAL A 123 17.24 -5.82 -2.11
CA VAL A 123 16.86 -6.44 -0.84
C VAL A 123 17.19 -7.93 -0.92
N ALA A 124 18.02 -8.43 0.00
CA ALA A 124 18.45 -9.83 0.06
C ALA A 124 18.93 -10.39 -1.30
N GLY A 125 19.69 -9.58 -2.06
CA GLY A 125 20.26 -9.99 -3.36
C GLY A 125 19.29 -9.94 -4.54
N ARG A 126 18.05 -9.48 -4.34
CA ARG A 126 17.05 -9.31 -5.41
C ARG A 126 16.77 -7.82 -5.63
N ARG A 127 16.65 -7.41 -6.88
CA ARG A 127 16.24 -6.05 -7.23
C ARG A 127 14.77 -5.83 -6.86
N ALA A 128 14.50 -4.73 -6.18
CA ALA A 128 13.19 -4.36 -5.68
C ALA A 128 12.94 -2.87 -5.93
N ALA A 129 11.68 -2.50 -6.15
CA ALA A 129 11.21 -1.13 -6.23
C ALA A 129 11.21 -0.47 -4.84
N GLN A 130 11.77 0.73 -4.72
CA GLN A 130 11.70 1.47 -3.46
C GLN A 130 10.27 1.96 -3.19
N ILE A 131 9.91 2.02 -1.91
CA ILE A 131 8.58 2.41 -1.45
C ILE A 131 8.63 3.79 -0.79
N ALA A 132 7.67 4.64 -1.12
CA ALA A 132 7.39 5.87 -0.37
C ALA A 132 5.95 5.90 0.11
N PHE A 133 5.71 6.66 1.17
CA PHE A 133 4.35 6.95 1.63
C PHE A 133 4.01 8.40 1.37
N VAL A 134 2.77 8.67 0.98
CA VAL A 134 2.28 10.03 0.77
C VAL A 134 1.17 10.31 1.77
N VAL A 135 1.26 11.46 2.45
CA VAL A 135 0.29 11.90 3.45
C VAL A 135 -0.20 13.29 3.11
N GLY A 136 -1.53 13.47 3.02
CA GLY A 136 -2.15 14.77 2.85
C GLY A 136 -2.14 15.52 4.18
N THR A 137 -1.55 16.71 4.24
CA THR A 137 -1.33 17.45 5.50
C THR A 137 -2.17 18.73 5.61
N ASN A 138 -3.21 18.84 4.77
CA ASN A 138 -4.11 19.99 4.79
C ASN A 138 -5.13 19.88 5.93
N GLY A 139 -4.84 20.52 7.07
CA GLY A 139 -5.72 20.52 8.24
C GLY A 139 -7.11 21.13 8.01
N SER A 140 -7.28 22.01 7.01
CA SER A 140 -8.59 22.59 6.68
C SER A 140 -9.50 21.60 5.95
N MET A 141 -8.92 20.61 5.27
CA MET A 141 -9.67 19.57 4.53
C MET A 141 -9.74 18.25 5.29
N HIS A 142 -8.70 17.93 6.07
CA HIS A 142 -8.55 16.69 6.84
C HIS A 142 -7.89 17.02 8.18
N PRO A 143 -8.63 17.50 9.20
CA PRO A 143 -8.04 17.90 10.49
C PRO A 143 -7.36 16.74 11.24
N ASP A 144 -7.77 15.50 10.98
CA ASP A 144 -7.25 14.29 11.62
C ASP A 144 -6.03 13.69 10.90
N TRP A 145 -5.46 14.40 9.90
CA TRP A 145 -4.26 13.96 9.18
C TRP A 145 -3.07 13.55 10.06
N PRO A 146 -2.84 14.11 11.27
CA PRO A 146 -1.74 13.65 12.11
C PRO A 146 -1.80 12.16 12.46
N ARG A 147 -3.00 11.56 12.50
CA ARG A 147 -3.17 10.11 12.71
C ARG A 147 -2.63 9.30 11.53
N ASN A 148 -2.92 9.74 10.31
CA ASN A 148 -2.38 9.12 9.08
C ASN A 148 -0.86 9.30 9.00
N ALA A 149 -0.34 10.47 9.40
CA ALA A 149 1.10 10.71 9.45
C ALA A 149 1.81 9.84 10.50
N GLU A 150 1.21 9.63 11.68
CA GLU A 150 1.70 8.70 12.69
C GLU A 150 1.71 7.26 12.18
N PHE A 151 0.62 6.83 11.55
CA PHE A 151 0.53 5.52 10.92
C PHE A 151 1.60 5.31 9.84
N ALA A 152 1.80 6.28 8.95
CA ALA A 152 2.82 6.23 7.91
C ALA A 152 4.25 6.16 8.48
N ARG A 153 4.54 6.89 9.57
CA ARG A 153 5.83 6.81 10.28
C ARG A 153 6.05 5.43 10.89
N ALA A 154 5.04 4.87 11.55
CA ALA A 154 5.14 3.53 12.13
C ALA A 154 5.34 2.44 11.05
N LEU A 155 4.69 2.56 9.89
CA LEU A 155 4.92 1.70 8.73
C LEU A 155 6.34 1.86 8.18
N ALA A 156 6.84 3.09 8.06
CA ALA A 156 8.19 3.37 7.58
C ALA A 156 9.25 2.74 8.49
N ASP A 157 9.08 2.89 9.80
CA ASP A 157 9.98 2.30 10.79
C ASP A 157 9.98 0.76 10.71
N LEU A 158 8.83 0.13 10.50
CA LEU A 158 8.75 -1.33 10.31
C LEU A 158 9.36 -1.75 8.97
N LEU A 159 9.10 -1.02 7.89
CA LEU A 159 9.60 -1.31 6.56
C LEU A 159 11.12 -1.28 6.53
N GLU A 160 11.73 -0.23 7.09
CA GLU A 160 13.19 -0.09 7.13
C GLU A 160 13.83 -1.15 8.03
N ARG A 161 13.22 -1.50 9.17
CA ARG A 161 13.75 -2.57 10.04
C ARG A 161 13.65 -3.95 9.39
N ARG A 162 12.54 -4.24 8.71
CA ARG A 162 12.27 -5.57 8.13
C ARG A 162 13.01 -5.79 6.82
N HIS A 163 13.05 -4.75 5.97
CA HIS A 163 13.66 -4.78 4.65
C HIS A 163 14.53 -3.53 4.44
N PRO A 164 15.72 -3.47 5.04
CA PRO A 164 16.60 -2.30 4.96
C PRO A 164 16.85 -1.84 3.52
N GLY A 165 16.70 -0.54 3.29
CA GLY A 165 16.87 0.10 1.98
C GLY A 165 15.65 0.03 1.04
N LEU A 166 14.57 -0.67 1.42
CA LEU A 166 13.32 -0.70 0.67
C LEU A 166 12.50 0.58 0.89
N PHE A 167 12.53 1.16 2.09
CA PHE A 167 11.88 2.43 2.37
C PHE A 167 12.70 3.60 1.82
N ARG A 168 12.02 4.56 1.20
CA ARG A 168 12.64 5.76 0.65
C ARG A 168 12.39 6.99 1.49
N ARG A 169 11.11 7.35 1.67
CA ARG A 169 10.69 8.58 2.38
C ARG A 169 9.17 8.62 2.60
N ILE A 170 8.76 9.52 3.49
CA ILE A 170 7.39 10.04 3.55
C ILE A 170 7.35 11.36 2.77
N ILE A 171 6.27 11.57 2.01
CA ILE A 171 6.01 12.77 1.23
C ILE A 171 4.76 13.43 1.80
N GLU A 172 4.89 14.69 2.19
CA GLU A 172 3.76 15.50 2.64
C GLU A 172 3.14 16.26 1.46
N ARG A 173 1.81 16.26 1.38
CA ARG A 173 1.01 16.96 0.37
C ARG A 173 0.04 17.93 1.05
N PRO A 174 0.42 19.18 1.30
CA PRO A 174 -0.45 20.18 1.92
C PRO A 174 -1.57 20.67 0.98
N ASP A 175 -1.51 20.32 -0.29
CA ASP A 175 -2.37 20.79 -1.38
C ASP A 175 -3.26 19.69 -1.99
N ALA A 176 -3.23 18.46 -1.46
CA ALA A 176 -3.96 17.33 -2.01
C ALA A 176 -4.97 16.71 -1.04
N ARG A 177 -6.16 16.36 -1.55
CA ARG A 177 -7.15 15.53 -0.84
C ARG A 177 -7.04 14.09 -1.32
N LEU A 178 -6.40 13.25 -0.52
CA LEU A 178 -6.02 11.88 -0.89
C LEU A 178 -6.97 10.81 -0.34
N ASN A 179 -8.22 11.16 -0.02
CA ASN A 179 -9.21 10.29 0.65
C ASN A 179 -8.76 9.69 2.00
N GLN A 180 -7.67 10.20 2.57
CA GLN A 180 -7.14 9.74 3.86
C GLN A 180 -8.03 10.11 5.06
N ASP A 181 -8.96 11.04 4.86
CA ASP A 181 -10.01 11.39 5.82
C ASP A 181 -11.02 10.25 6.07
N LEU A 182 -11.08 9.26 5.18
CA LEU A 182 -12.03 8.14 5.29
C LEU A 182 -11.64 7.12 6.36
N HIS A 183 -10.37 7.05 6.75
CA HIS A 183 -9.90 6.09 7.75
C HIS A 183 -8.61 6.58 8.43
N PRO A 184 -8.47 6.48 9.77
CA PRO A 184 -7.31 7.01 10.50
C PRO A 184 -5.99 6.29 10.18
N ARG A 185 -6.07 5.12 9.54
CA ARG A 185 -4.93 4.33 9.04
C ARG A 185 -5.00 4.15 7.52
N ALA A 186 -5.45 5.20 6.82
CA ALA A 186 -5.35 5.30 5.38
C ALA A 186 -4.00 5.93 4.99
N VAL A 187 -3.32 5.36 4.00
CA VAL A 187 -2.07 5.92 3.48
C VAL A 187 -1.96 5.60 1.99
N LEU A 188 -1.37 6.53 1.23
CA LEU A 188 -1.01 6.29 -0.17
C LEU A 188 0.41 5.71 -0.21
N VAL A 189 0.57 4.60 -0.93
CA VAL A 189 1.80 3.83 -1.04
C VAL A 189 2.30 3.90 -2.48
N GLU A 190 3.42 4.57 -2.68
CA GLU A 190 4.12 4.64 -3.96
C GLU A 190 5.13 3.49 -4.04
N ILE A 191 4.97 2.58 -5.00
CA ILE A 191 5.87 1.44 -5.20
C ILE A 191 6.61 1.62 -6.53
N GLY A 192 7.87 2.01 -6.45
CA GLY A 192 8.70 2.28 -7.61
C GLY A 192 8.20 3.46 -8.45
N SER A 193 8.47 3.38 -9.74
CA SER A 193 8.21 4.40 -10.75
C SER A 193 7.78 3.79 -12.07
N TYR A 194 7.36 4.62 -13.04
CA TYR A 194 6.92 4.14 -14.35
C TYR A 194 7.98 3.28 -15.08
N ASP A 195 9.27 3.58 -14.93
CA ASP A 195 10.39 2.87 -15.57
C ASP A 195 10.92 1.66 -14.79
N THR A 196 10.41 1.45 -13.56
CA THR A 196 10.66 0.24 -12.76
C THR A 196 10.09 -0.97 -13.49
N HIS A 197 10.80 -2.11 -13.46
CA HIS A 197 10.23 -3.36 -13.99
C HIS A 197 9.07 -3.83 -13.12
N LEU A 198 7.99 -4.29 -13.74
CA LEU A 198 6.82 -4.81 -13.04
C LEU A 198 7.19 -5.87 -11.99
N GLU A 199 8.14 -6.75 -12.30
CA GLU A 199 8.60 -7.82 -11.40
C GLU A 199 9.26 -7.28 -10.12
N GLU A 200 9.97 -6.15 -10.22
CA GLU A 200 10.59 -5.47 -9.07
C GLU A 200 9.53 -4.83 -8.18
N ALA A 201 8.48 -4.25 -8.78
CA ALA A 201 7.35 -3.68 -8.05
C ALA A 201 6.50 -4.76 -7.37
N VAL A 202 6.25 -5.88 -8.06
CA VAL A 202 5.56 -7.06 -7.50
C VAL A 202 6.31 -7.62 -6.30
N LEU A 203 7.63 -7.81 -6.39
CA LEU A 203 8.43 -8.24 -5.24
C LEU A 203 8.31 -7.26 -4.07
N SER A 204 8.30 -5.96 -4.35
CA SER A 204 8.24 -4.95 -3.29
C SER A 204 6.87 -4.93 -2.61
N ALA A 205 5.80 -5.16 -3.37
CA ALA A 205 4.46 -5.38 -2.81
C ALA A 205 4.40 -6.63 -1.91
N GLU A 206 5.05 -7.73 -2.31
CA GLU A 206 5.11 -8.94 -1.48
C GLU A 206 5.89 -8.69 -0.17
N LEU A 207 7.02 -7.99 -0.23
CA LEU A 207 7.79 -7.60 0.96
C LEU A 207 6.99 -6.63 1.84
N PHE A 208 6.26 -5.70 1.23
CA PHE A 208 5.41 -4.75 1.95
C PHE A 208 4.22 -5.44 2.64
N ALA A 209 3.66 -6.51 2.08
CA ALA A 209 2.64 -7.32 2.77
C ALA A 209 3.13 -7.83 4.13
N GLU A 210 4.40 -8.22 4.25
CA GLU A 210 4.95 -8.68 5.52
C GLU A 210 5.03 -7.54 6.56
N VAL A 211 5.30 -6.32 6.10
CA VAL A 211 5.31 -5.11 6.95
C VAL A 211 3.90 -4.74 7.40
N VAL A 212 2.91 -4.88 6.52
CA VAL A 212 1.49 -4.69 6.86
C VAL A 212 1.03 -5.74 7.87
N ALA A 213 1.49 -6.99 7.75
CA ALA A 213 1.25 -8.05 8.73
C ALA A 213 1.84 -7.69 10.11
N ASP A 214 3.09 -7.23 10.13
CA ASP A 214 3.74 -6.77 11.36
C ASP A 214 3.00 -5.59 11.99
N MET A 215 2.50 -4.67 11.17
CA MET A 215 1.69 -3.54 11.64
C MET A 215 0.38 -4.00 12.27
N LEU A 216 -0.36 -4.94 11.66
CA LEU A 216 -1.56 -5.51 12.27
C LEU A 216 -1.25 -6.22 13.59
N HIS A 217 -0.11 -6.91 13.69
CA HIS A 217 0.34 -7.47 14.96
C HIS A 217 0.57 -6.38 16.01
N VAL A 218 1.22 -5.27 15.66
CA VAL A 218 1.40 -4.12 16.57
C VAL A 218 0.06 -3.56 17.04
N LEU A 219 -0.88 -3.33 16.11
CA LEU A 219 -2.19 -2.77 16.42
C LEU A 219 -2.99 -3.66 17.38
N ARG A 220 -2.85 -4.99 17.29
CA ARG A 220 -3.59 -5.95 18.10
C ARG A 220 -2.94 -6.30 19.42
N PHE A 221 -1.61 -6.39 19.46
CA PHE A 221 -0.88 -6.92 20.60
C PHE A 221 0.03 -5.88 21.27
N GLY A 222 0.09 -4.65 20.74
CA GLY A 222 0.79 -3.51 21.34
C GLY A 222 2.32 -3.59 21.28
N ARG A 223 2.90 -4.54 20.53
CA ARG A 223 4.35 -4.71 20.37
C ARG A 223 4.72 -5.16 18.97
N SER A 224 5.89 -4.73 18.52
CA SER A 224 6.42 -5.10 17.21
C SER A 224 7.05 -6.48 17.26
N VAL A 225 6.88 -7.24 16.17
CA VAL A 225 7.44 -8.59 16.05
C VAL A 225 8.96 -8.59 15.95
N LEU A 226 9.52 -7.42 15.61
CA LEU A 226 10.95 -7.17 15.44
C LEU A 226 11.60 -6.67 16.74
N ASP A 227 10.81 -6.45 17.81
CA ASP A 227 11.35 -6.02 19.09
C ASP A 227 12.15 -7.18 19.71
N PRO A 228 13.31 -6.90 20.36
CA PRO A 228 14.06 -7.94 21.04
C PRO A 228 13.20 -8.64 22.09
N ALA A 229 13.40 -9.95 22.27
CA ALA A 229 12.68 -10.72 23.26
C ALA A 229 12.84 -10.06 24.65
N PRO A 230 11.77 -10.01 25.47
CA PRO A 230 11.86 -9.39 26.78
C PRO A 230 12.97 -10.09 27.57
N VAL A 231 13.93 -9.29 28.04
CA VAL A 231 14.97 -9.76 28.96
C VAL A 231 14.25 -10.24 30.22
N ARG A 232 14.39 -11.53 30.51
CA ARG A 232 13.82 -12.16 31.72
C ARG A 232 14.62 -11.78 32.95
#